data_AF-A0A7W1N8I2-F1
#
_entry.id   AF-A0A7W1N8I2-F1
#
_cell.length_a   1.000
_cell.length_b   1.000
_cell.length_c   1.000
_cell.angle_alpha   90.00
_cell.angle_beta   90.00
_cell.angle_gamma   90.00
#
_symmetry.space_group_name_H-M   'P 1'
#
loop_
_entity.id
_entity.type
_entity.pdbx_description
1 polymer ?
#
loop_
_entity_poly.entity_id
_entity_poly.type
_entity_poly.pdbx_seq_one_letter_code
_entity_poly.pdbx_strand_id
1 'polypeptide(L)'
;MSSKSTERDSAIEAADHTCPRCGAQREFDQKYCLECGLALPTVAGRVSGLRRRWLRRLGWYPGDWVWASLLMLLVAAVGTASAIAFTRHDASAKSLGYSTSPLPVATVREPTAIPTTNSLTGDTSTLPVAPEPTTTASAAPRPVNGRLAWPADRNGWTIVLVSYPKTNGLPSARATAARAAKANLPRVGILDSSGFASLQPGYFVVFTGIYGTKTEADGSVSTARQAGFSGAYSRQISR
;
A
#
# COMPACT_ATOMS: atom_id res chain seq x y z
N MET A 1 22.64 -19.29 28.36
CA MET A 1 22.22 -18.43 27.23
C MET A 1 22.29 -19.10 25.85
N SER A 2 22.95 -20.26 25.66
CA SER A 2 23.13 -20.92 24.34
C SER A 2 21.90 -21.60 23.73
N SER A 3 20.96 -22.13 24.51
CA SER A 3 19.83 -22.88 23.93
C SER A 3 18.89 -21.98 23.10
N LYS A 4 18.66 -20.75 23.59
CA LYS A 4 17.84 -19.75 22.89
C LYS A 4 18.46 -19.24 21.58
N SER A 5 19.77 -19.32 21.37
CA SER A 5 20.36 -18.90 20.08
C SER A 5 20.15 -19.97 19.03
N THR A 6 20.39 -21.24 19.35
CA THR A 6 20.24 -22.37 18.42
C THR A 6 18.80 -22.50 17.90
N GLU A 7 17.80 -22.34 18.78
CA GLU A 7 16.38 -22.37 18.40
C GLU A 7 15.97 -21.17 17.52
N ARG A 8 16.64 -20.03 17.68
CA ARG A 8 16.43 -18.86 16.83
C ARG A 8 17.09 -19.03 15.47
N ASP A 9 18.26 -19.65 15.42
CA ASP A 9 19.01 -19.84 14.18
C ASP A 9 18.32 -20.88 13.28
N SER A 10 17.80 -21.97 13.86
CA SER A 10 17.00 -22.96 13.12
C SER A 10 15.67 -22.38 12.59
N ALA A 11 15.01 -21.52 13.37
CA ALA A 11 13.81 -20.82 12.90
C ALA A 11 14.09 -19.82 11.77
N ILE A 12 15.29 -19.22 11.74
CA ILE A 12 15.71 -18.30 10.68
C ILE A 12 16.04 -19.07 9.40
N GLU A 13 16.71 -20.21 9.53
CA GLU A 13 17.02 -21.09 8.40
C GLU A 13 15.74 -21.62 7.74
N ALA A 14 14.77 -22.07 8.53
CA ALA A 14 13.45 -22.50 8.04
C ALA A 14 12.71 -21.38 7.27
N ALA A 15 12.85 -20.12 7.70
CA ALA A 15 12.26 -18.99 7.00
C ALA A 15 12.98 -18.65 5.69
N ASP A 16 14.31 -18.85 5.62
CA ASP A 16 15.08 -18.64 4.41
C ASP A 16 14.78 -19.69 3.33
N HIS A 17 14.35 -20.89 3.72
CA HIS A 17 13.83 -21.92 2.81
C HIS A 17 12.38 -21.69 2.35
N THR A 18 11.73 -20.60 2.75
CA THR A 18 10.32 -20.36 2.43
C THR A 18 10.11 -19.11 1.57
N CYS A 19 9.26 -19.21 0.55
CA CYS A 19 8.89 -18.07 -0.31
C CYS A 19 8.06 -17.03 0.47
N PRO A 20 8.44 -15.73 0.48
CA PRO A 20 7.75 -14.70 1.26
C PRO A 20 6.35 -14.34 0.73
N ARG A 21 6.02 -14.75 -0.51
CA ARG A 21 4.72 -14.46 -1.13
C ARG A 21 3.73 -15.61 -0.96
N CYS A 22 4.11 -16.83 -1.30
CA CYS A 22 3.19 -17.98 -1.28
C CYS A 22 3.45 -19.00 -0.15
N GLY A 23 4.59 -18.93 0.55
CA GLY A 23 4.93 -19.87 1.62
C GLY A 23 5.43 -21.23 1.15
N ALA A 24 5.76 -21.39 -0.14
CA ALA A 24 6.35 -22.62 -0.67
C ALA A 24 7.81 -22.82 -0.25
N GLN A 25 8.23 -24.07 -0.11
CA GLN A 25 9.64 -24.43 0.08
C GLN A 25 10.48 -24.03 -1.15
N ARG A 26 11.71 -23.59 -0.94
CA ARG A 26 12.67 -23.20 -1.98
C ARG A 26 14.09 -23.63 -1.65
N GLU A 27 14.87 -23.88 -2.68
CA GLU A 27 16.33 -23.97 -2.59
C GLU A 27 16.94 -22.58 -2.39
N PHE A 28 18.10 -22.50 -1.73
CA PHE A 28 18.76 -21.22 -1.41
C PHE A 28 19.25 -20.44 -2.64
N ASP A 29 19.53 -21.12 -3.76
CA ASP A 29 20.09 -20.56 -5.00
C ASP A 29 19.03 -20.30 -6.09
N GLN A 30 17.76 -20.63 -5.82
CA GLN A 30 16.67 -20.39 -6.77
C GLN A 30 16.42 -18.88 -6.97
N LYS A 31 16.57 -18.43 -8.22
CA LYS A 31 16.29 -17.03 -8.63
C LYS A 31 14.80 -16.71 -8.71
N TYR A 32 13.95 -17.74 -8.84
CA TYR A 32 12.50 -17.59 -8.96
C TYR A 32 11.80 -18.68 -8.14
N CYS A 33 10.67 -18.34 -7.54
CA CYS A 33 9.82 -19.33 -6.86
C CYS A 33 9.02 -20.12 -7.91
N LEU A 34 9.19 -21.45 -7.94
CA LEU A 34 8.52 -22.34 -8.89
C LEU A 34 6.99 -22.39 -8.72
N GLU A 35 6.48 -22.10 -7.53
CA GLU A 35 5.03 -22.14 -7.24
C GLU A 35 4.29 -20.85 -7.63
N CYS A 36 4.92 -19.68 -7.42
CA CYS A 36 4.22 -18.39 -7.59
C CYS A 36 4.90 -17.40 -8.55
N GLY A 37 6.04 -17.78 -9.14
CA GLY A 37 6.77 -16.97 -10.12
C GLY A 37 7.43 -15.71 -9.57
N LEU A 38 7.48 -15.52 -8.24
CA LEU A 38 8.16 -14.37 -7.64
C LEU A 38 9.67 -14.45 -7.91
N ALA A 39 10.25 -13.38 -8.45
CA ALA A 39 11.71 -13.21 -8.47
C ALA A 39 12.23 -13.10 -7.03
N LEU A 40 13.03 -14.08 -6.63
CA LEU A 40 13.54 -14.17 -5.28
C LEU A 40 14.81 -13.32 -5.18
N PRO A 41 14.94 -12.48 -4.14
CA PRO A 41 16.16 -11.72 -3.94
C PRO A 41 17.30 -12.70 -3.68
N THR A 42 18.39 -12.60 -4.42
CA THR A 42 19.62 -13.38 -4.18
C THR A 42 20.15 -13.01 -2.80
N VAL A 43 19.98 -13.89 -1.82
CA VAL A 43 20.28 -13.64 -0.41
C VAL A 43 21.78 -13.89 -0.13
N ALA A 44 22.66 -13.25 -0.90
CA ALA A 44 24.10 -13.29 -0.64
C ALA A 44 24.56 -11.90 -0.15
N GLY A 45 24.83 -11.76 1.15
CA GLY A 45 25.55 -10.58 1.69
C GLY A 45 25.10 -10.06 3.06
N ARG A 46 26.01 -9.27 3.69
CA ARG A 46 25.88 -8.64 5.03
C ARG A 46 24.65 -7.73 5.21
N VAL A 47 24.04 -7.29 4.10
CA VAL A 47 22.85 -6.42 4.07
C VAL A 47 21.58 -7.16 4.54
N SER A 48 21.58 -8.50 4.47
CA SER A 48 20.47 -9.35 4.94
C SER A 48 20.23 -9.23 6.45
N GLY A 49 21.28 -9.11 7.27
CA GLY A 49 21.14 -8.98 8.73
C GLY A 49 20.47 -7.67 9.17
N LEU A 50 20.79 -6.57 8.49
CA LEU A 50 20.16 -5.28 8.74
C LEU A 50 18.72 -5.25 8.23
N ARG A 51 18.46 -5.81 7.04
CA ARG A 51 17.10 -5.96 6.49
C ARG A 51 16.20 -6.78 7.42
N ARG A 52 16.71 -7.89 7.99
CA ARG A 52 15.99 -8.70 9.00
C ARG A 52 15.71 -7.90 10.29
N ARG A 53 16.65 -7.08 10.76
CA ARG A 53 16.46 -6.25 11.97
C ARG A 53 15.44 -5.13 11.74
N TRP A 54 15.40 -4.57 10.54
CA TRP A 54 14.51 -3.49 10.15
C TRP A 54 13.08 -4.01 9.86
N LEU A 55 12.94 -5.14 9.17
CA LEU A 55 11.66 -5.87 9.03
C LEU A 55 11.06 -6.26 10.40
N ARG A 56 11.88 -6.71 11.36
CA ARG A 56 11.44 -7.02 12.72
C ARG A 56 10.98 -5.80 13.51
N ARG A 57 11.47 -4.59 13.19
CA ARG A 57 11.19 -3.37 13.96
C ARG A 57 10.07 -2.53 13.35
N LEU A 58 9.92 -2.54 12.03
CA LEU A 58 9.00 -1.66 11.29
C LEU A 58 7.94 -2.42 10.48
N GLY A 59 8.04 -3.74 10.34
CA GLY A 59 6.97 -4.59 9.80
C GLY A 59 6.67 -4.46 8.30
N TRP A 60 7.34 -3.57 7.57
CA TRP A 60 7.09 -3.30 6.15
C TRP A 60 8.37 -2.85 5.45
N TYR A 61 8.79 -3.50 4.34
CA TYR A 61 10.02 -3.20 3.57
C TYR A 61 9.73 -2.64 2.17
N PRO A 62 10.04 -1.35 1.92
CA PRO A 62 9.77 -0.68 0.64
C PRO A 62 10.54 -1.23 -0.56
N GLY A 63 11.49 -2.14 -0.36
CA GLY A 63 12.37 -2.68 -1.41
C GLY A 63 13.82 -2.22 -1.23
N ASP A 64 14.71 -2.72 -2.09
CA ASP A 64 16.15 -2.52 -1.95
C ASP A 64 16.60 -1.06 -2.17
N TRP A 65 15.76 -0.21 -2.76
CA TRP A 65 15.99 1.24 -2.92
C TRP A 65 16.18 1.98 -1.59
N VAL A 66 15.63 1.48 -0.48
CA VAL A 66 15.86 2.04 0.86
C VAL A 66 17.34 2.05 1.21
N TRP A 67 18.09 1.01 0.83
CA TRP A 67 19.53 0.97 1.11
C TRP A 67 20.29 1.97 0.26
N ALA A 68 19.90 2.14 -1.01
CA ALA A 68 20.47 3.18 -1.87
C ALA A 68 20.24 4.58 -1.28
N SER A 69 19.02 4.88 -0.82
CA SER A 69 18.69 6.16 -0.17
C SER A 69 19.46 6.37 1.13
N LEU A 70 19.62 5.33 1.95
CA LEU A 70 20.35 5.41 3.23
C LEU A 70 21.85 5.60 3.00
N LEU A 71 22.41 4.96 1.97
CA LEU A 71 23.80 5.14 1.56
C LEU A 71 24.02 6.57 1.04
N MET A 72 23.10 7.10 0.23
CA MET A 72 23.13 8.50 -0.21
C MET A 72 23.05 9.48 0.97
N LEU A 73 22.16 9.22 1.92
CA LEU A 73 22.04 10.03 3.14
C LEU A 73 23.35 10.02 3.94
N LEU A 74 24.01 8.86 4.05
CA LEU A 74 25.29 8.75 4.75
C LEU A 74 26.39 9.54 4.03
N VAL A 75 26.46 9.44 2.69
CA VAL A 75 27.39 10.24 1.89
C VAL A 75 27.13 11.74 2.09
N ALA A 76 25.88 12.17 2.09
CA ALA A 76 25.51 13.56 2.37
C ALA A 76 25.90 13.99 3.79
N ALA A 77 25.68 13.15 4.81
CA ALA A 77 26.05 13.43 6.20
C ALA A 77 27.57 13.50 6.40
N VAL A 78 28.33 12.64 5.70
CA VAL A 78 29.80 12.72 5.68
C VAL A 78 30.26 14.00 4.97
N GLY A 79 29.61 14.38 3.86
CA GLY A 79 29.85 15.65 3.18
C GLY A 79 29.59 16.88 4.06
N THR A 80 28.48 16.92 4.80
CA THR A 80 28.18 18.03 5.73
C THR A 80 29.15 18.07 6.90
N ALA A 81 29.53 16.92 7.49
CA ALA A 81 30.55 16.87 8.53
C ALA A 81 31.93 17.35 8.03
N SER A 82 32.28 17.00 6.79
CA SER A 82 33.52 17.46 6.14
C SER A 82 33.52 18.97 5.95
N ALA A 83 32.40 19.56 5.50
CA ALA A 83 32.27 21.01 5.33
C ALA A 83 32.41 21.77 6.66
N ILE A 84 31.89 21.22 7.77
CA ILE A 84 32.04 21.82 9.11
C ILE A 84 33.49 21.73 9.61
N ALA A 85 34.21 20.67 9.25
CA ALA A 85 35.62 20.54 9.61
C ALA A 85 36.51 21.55 8.86
N PHE A 86 36.26 21.78 7.57
CA PHE A 86 37.04 22.75 6.78
C PHE A 86 36.70 24.21 7.15
N THR A 87 35.44 24.53 7.47
CA THR A 87 35.06 25.89 7.89
C THR A 87 35.62 26.32 9.25
N ARG A 88 36.09 25.37 10.08
CA ARG A 88 36.80 25.71 11.33
C ARG A 88 38.24 26.17 11.11
N HIS A 89 38.85 25.90 9.95
CA HIS A 89 40.18 26.42 9.62
C HIS A 89 40.15 27.79 8.94
N ASP A 90 39.01 28.20 8.38
CA ASP A 90 38.85 29.50 7.69
C ASP A 90 38.14 30.57 8.54
N ALA A 91 37.92 30.33 9.84
CA ALA A 91 37.35 31.31 10.79
C ALA A 91 38.35 32.45 11.15
N SER A 92 39.17 32.87 10.19
CA SER A 92 39.96 34.11 10.24
C SER A 92 40.06 34.74 8.86
N ALA A 93 38.92 35.01 8.21
CA ALA A 93 38.88 36.02 7.16
C ALA A 93 37.47 36.58 6.92
N LYS A 94 37.28 37.83 7.39
CA LYS A 94 36.41 38.87 6.83
C LYS A 94 34.90 38.59 6.76
N SER A 95 34.21 39.01 7.82
CA SER A 95 32.83 39.50 7.75
C SER A 95 32.76 40.69 6.77
N LEU A 96 32.12 40.47 5.62
CA LEU A 96 31.63 41.53 4.74
C LEU A 96 30.13 41.66 4.99
N GLY A 97 29.76 42.70 5.73
CA GLY A 97 28.38 43.06 5.99
C GLY A 97 27.73 43.61 4.73
N TYR A 98 26.61 43.02 4.32
CA TYR A 98 25.72 43.60 3.32
C TYR A 98 24.62 44.37 4.05
N SER A 99 24.57 45.67 3.84
CA SER A 99 23.46 46.53 4.27
C SER A 99 22.49 46.66 3.10
N THR A 100 21.32 46.02 3.19
CA THR A 100 20.21 46.23 2.25
C THR A 100 19.31 47.34 2.78
N SER A 101 19.31 48.46 2.07
CA SER A 101 18.43 49.62 2.31
C SER A 101 17.09 49.40 1.59
N PRO A 102 15.92 49.65 2.24
CA PRO A 102 14.62 49.55 1.56
C PRO A 102 14.13 50.93 1.08
N LEU A 103 13.56 50.97 -0.13
CA LEU A 103 12.94 52.17 -0.73
C LEU A 103 11.73 51.77 -1.61
N PRO A 104 10.77 52.67 -1.89
CA PRO A 104 9.42 52.64 -1.32
C PRO A 104 8.31 52.26 -2.30
N VAL A 105 7.12 52.01 -1.74
CA VAL A 105 5.82 51.79 -2.41
C VAL A 105 5.47 52.95 -3.33
N ALA A 106 5.01 52.64 -4.55
CA ALA A 106 4.25 53.56 -5.40
C ALA A 106 2.89 52.93 -5.76
N THR A 107 1.83 53.62 -5.34
CA THR A 107 0.42 53.28 -5.57
C THR A 107 -0.08 53.91 -6.89
N VAL A 108 -1.21 53.37 -7.37
CA VAL A 108 -2.30 54.00 -8.17
C VAL A 108 -2.24 53.84 -9.70
N ARG A 109 -3.21 53.11 -10.29
CA ARG A 109 -4.40 53.66 -10.99
C ARG A 109 -5.24 52.55 -11.65
N GLU A 110 -6.49 52.45 -11.20
CA GLU A 110 -7.67 52.03 -11.98
C GLU A 110 -8.17 53.29 -12.73
N PRO A 111 -8.65 53.22 -14.00
CA PRO A 111 -10.11 53.14 -14.20
C PRO A 111 -10.64 52.52 -15.53
N THR A 112 -11.84 51.94 -15.40
CA THR A 112 -13.01 52.00 -16.33
C THR A 112 -13.27 50.89 -17.37
N ALA A 113 -14.50 50.36 -17.24
CA ALA A 113 -15.30 49.39 -18.01
C ALA A 113 -15.61 49.83 -19.47
N ILE A 114 -16.29 49.10 -20.39
CA ILE A 114 -17.49 48.19 -20.45
C ILE A 114 -17.50 47.56 -21.90
N PRO A 115 -18.47 46.79 -22.48
CA PRO A 115 -19.71 46.16 -21.99
C PRO A 115 -19.99 44.68 -22.39
N THR A 116 -20.97 44.13 -21.67
CA THR A 116 -21.97 43.05 -21.86
C THR A 116 -22.15 42.33 -23.22
N THR A 117 -22.35 41.01 -23.18
CA THR A 117 -23.48 40.37 -23.90
C THR A 117 -24.01 39.17 -23.12
N ASN A 118 -25.34 39.12 -23.00
CA ASN A 118 -26.13 38.16 -22.24
C ASN A 118 -26.23 36.79 -22.95
N SER A 119 -26.52 35.74 -22.18
CA SER A 119 -27.43 34.68 -22.64
C SER A 119 -28.32 34.25 -21.49
N LEU A 120 -29.62 34.45 -21.72
CA LEU A 120 -30.74 34.14 -20.83
C LEU A 120 -31.11 32.65 -20.91
N THR A 121 -31.49 32.13 -19.74
CA THR A 121 -32.74 31.41 -19.43
C THR A 121 -33.16 30.19 -20.25
N GLY A 122 -33.27 29.06 -19.54
CA GLY A 122 -34.28 28.03 -19.79
C GLY A 122 -34.97 27.69 -18.47
N ASP A 123 -36.23 28.10 -18.33
CA ASP A 123 -37.08 27.96 -17.14
C ASP A 123 -37.58 26.52 -16.90
N THR A 124 -37.61 26.17 -15.61
CA THR A 124 -38.66 25.46 -14.84
C THR A 124 -39.66 24.56 -15.58
N SER A 125 -39.71 23.27 -15.22
CA SER A 125 -40.96 22.49 -15.17
C SER A 125 -40.94 21.44 -14.05
N THR A 126 -42.05 21.40 -13.32
CA THR A 126 -42.32 20.67 -12.07
C THR A 126 -42.71 19.21 -12.32
N LEU A 127 -42.43 18.36 -11.32
CA LEU A 127 -42.54 16.89 -11.21
C LEU A 127 -43.82 16.21 -11.74
N PRO A 128 -43.73 14.88 -11.99
CA PRO A 128 -44.34 13.94 -11.05
C PRO A 128 -43.36 12.91 -10.45
N VAL A 129 -43.72 12.45 -9.25
CA VAL A 129 -43.06 11.49 -8.36
C VAL A 129 -43.26 10.04 -8.84
N ALA A 130 -42.23 9.18 -8.68
CA ALA A 130 -42.26 7.78 -8.17
C ALA A 130 -41.23 6.83 -8.86
N PRO A 131 -40.72 5.78 -8.17
CA PRO A 131 -40.23 5.70 -6.81
C PRO A 131 -38.68 5.65 -6.77
N GLU A 132 -38.09 6.17 -5.70
CA GLU A 132 -36.70 5.90 -5.34
C GLU A 132 -36.46 4.38 -5.25
N PRO A 133 -35.39 3.81 -5.82
CA PRO A 133 -34.76 2.70 -5.15
C PRO A 133 -34.13 3.28 -3.89
N THR A 134 -34.88 3.25 -2.79
CA THR A 134 -34.33 3.32 -1.44
C THR A 134 -33.36 2.14 -1.28
N THR A 135 -32.15 2.28 -1.82
CA THR A 135 -31.02 1.51 -1.33
C THR A 135 -30.62 2.22 -0.06
N THR A 136 -31.32 1.87 1.02
CA THR A 136 -30.80 2.02 2.37
C THR A 136 -29.38 1.49 2.31
N ALA A 137 -28.40 2.42 2.35
CA ALA A 137 -27.04 2.12 2.71
C ALA A 137 -27.08 1.64 4.16
N SER A 138 -27.52 0.39 4.34
CA SER A 138 -27.38 -0.34 5.58
C SER A 138 -25.87 -0.42 5.77
N ALA A 139 -25.37 0.45 6.65
CA ALA A 139 -24.03 0.38 7.17
C ALA A 139 -23.92 -0.97 7.89
N ALA A 140 -23.64 -2.01 7.11
CA ALA A 140 -23.34 -3.33 7.63
C ALA A 140 -22.22 -3.16 8.66
N PRO A 141 -22.33 -3.77 9.85
CA PRO A 141 -21.31 -3.66 10.89
C PRO A 141 -19.93 -3.89 10.27
N ARG A 142 -19.00 -2.94 10.44
CA ARG A 142 -17.61 -3.16 10.01
C ARG A 142 -17.13 -4.41 10.75
N PRO A 143 -16.77 -5.49 10.05
CA PRO A 143 -16.26 -6.67 10.71
C PRO A 143 -14.94 -6.30 11.36
N VAL A 144 -14.96 -6.26 12.68
CA VAL A 144 -13.76 -6.15 13.51
C VAL A 144 -12.85 -7.31 13.14
N ASN A 145 -11.62 -7.00 12.74
CA ASN A 145 -10.54 -7.92 12.36
C ASN A 145 -10.51 -8.44 10.91
N GLY A 146 -11.23 -7.84 9.96
CA GLY A 146 -11.12 -8.23 8.54
C GLY A 146 -11.62 -9.65 8.26
N ARG A 147 -12.67 -10.06 8.99
CA ARG A 147 -13.31 -11.38 8.88
C ARG A 147 -14.71 -11.28 8.27
N LEU A 148 -14.90 -10.40 7.28
CA LEU A 148 -16.17 -10.35 6.56
C LEU A 148 -16.40 -11.70 5.88
N ALA A 149 -17.56 -12.31 6.14
CA ALA A 149 -18.03 -13.43 5.32
C ALA A 149 -18.66 -12.89 4.04
N TRP A 150 -18.43 -13.56 2.92
CA TRP A 150 -19.16 -13.26 1.69
C TRP A 150 -20.64 -13.58 1.87
N PRO A 151 -21.57 -12.70 1.45
CA PRO A 151 -23.00 -12.99 1.50
C PRO A 151 -23.32 -14.27 0.72
N ALA A 152 -24.01 -15.22 1.36
CA ALA A 152 -24.16 -16.57 0.83
C ALA A 152 -24.82 -16.63 -0.56
N ASP A 153 -25.81 -15.78 -0.80
CA ASP A 153 -26.67 -15.85 -2.00
C ASP A 153 -26.46 -14.67 -2.96
N ARG A 154 -25.26 -14.08 -2.98
CA ARG A 154 -24.96 -12.97 -3.87
C ARG A 154 -23.76 -13.24 -4.76
N ASN A 155 -24.03 -13.14 -6.06
CA ASN A 155 -23.00 -12.85 -7.04
C ASN A 155 -22.65 -11.36 -6.95
N GLY A 156 -21.39 -11.03 -7.12
CA GLY A 156 -20.95 -9.64 -7.06
C GLY A 156 -19.49 -9.48 -7.44
N TRP A 157 -18.99 -8.27 -7.33
CA TRP A 157 -17.59 -7.94 -7.58
C TRP A 157 -16.88 -7.60 -6.28
N THR A 158 -15.59 -7.94 -6.21
CA THR A 158 -14.73 -7.60 -5.08
C THR A 158 -13.34 -7.22 -5.58
N ILE A 159 -12.53 -6.64 -4.70
CA ILE A 159 -11.11 -6.43 -4.97
C ILE A 159 -10.34 -7.54 -4.27
N VAL A 160 -9.65 -8.34 -5.07
CA VAL A 160 -8.72 -9.35 -4.57
C VAL A 160 -7.41 -8.66 -4.22
N LEU A 161 -6.95 -8.84 -2.98
CA LEU A 161 -5.70 -8.30 -2.49
C LEU A 161 -4.55 -9.29 -2.74
N VAL A 162 -4.72 -10.53 -2.27
CA VAL A 162 -3.75 -11.63 -2.38
C VAL A 162 -4.48 -12.97 -2.31
N SER A 163 -3.99 -13.98 -3.03
CA SER A 163 -4.43 -15.38 -2.93
C SER A 163 -3.29 -16.25 -2.40
N TYR A 164 -3.61 -17.16 -1.47
CA TYR A 164 -2.66 -18.10 -0.87
C TYR A 164 -3.11 -19.55 -1.10
N PRO A 165 -2.20 -20.51 -1.32
CA PRO A 165 -2.57 -21.93 -1.43
C PRO A 165 -3.30 -22.42 -0.17
N LYS A 166 -4.30 -23.28 -0.33
CA LYS A 166 -5.09 -23.81 0.79
C LYS A 166 -4.29 -24.77 1.69
N THR A 167 -3.26 -25.40 1.14
CA THR A 167 -2.40 -26.38 1.83
C THR A 167 -1.72 -25.80 3.07
N ASN A 168 -1.23 -24.56 3.02
CA ASN A 168 -0.50 -23.92 4.13
C ASN A 168 -0.76 -22.40 4.26
N GLY A 169 -1.61 -21.83 3.42
CA GLY A 169 -1.77 -20.39 3.27
C GLY A 169 -2.73 -19.70 4.26
N LEU A 170 -3.48 -20.44 5.07
CA LEU A 170 -4.50 -19.87 5.96
C LEU A 170 -3.93 -18.87 6.99
N PRO A 171 -2.78 -19.13 7.66
CA PRO A 171 -2.19 -18.15 8.57
C PRO A 171 -1.80 -16.85 7.84
N SER A 172 -1.22 -16.97 6.65
CA SER A 172 -0.84 -15.83 5.81
C SER A 172 -2.06 -15.02 5.33
N ALA A 173 -3.13 -15.71 4.93
CA ALA A 173 -4.39 -15.07 4.56
C ALA A 173 -4.99 -14.27 5.73
N ARG A 174 -4.99 -14.84 6.95
CA ARG A 174 -5.44 -14.16 8.18
C ARG A 174 -4.59 -12.95 8.53
N ALA A 175 -3.27 -13.07 8.47
CA ALA A 175 -2.36 -11.95 8.70
C ALA A 175 -2.58 -10.82 7.69
N THR A 176 -2.81 -11.16 6.42
CA THR A 176 -3.06 -10.18 5.36
C THR A 176 -4.43 -9.51 5.49
N ALA A 177 -5.48 -10.25 5.84
CA ALA A 177 -6.79 -9.67 6.13
C ALA A 177 -6.74 -8.70 7.33
N ALA A 178 -6.04 -9.08 8.40
CA ALA A 178 -5.84 -8.20 9.55
C ALA A 178 -5.06 -6.92 9.18
N ARG A 179 -4.05 -7.03 8.31
CA ARG A 179 -3.31 -5.87 7.80
C ARG A 179 -4.19 -4.94 6.96
N ALA A 180 -4.98 -5.50 6.06
CA ALA A 180 -5.93 -4.73 5.25
C ALA A 180 -6.96 -4.01 6.12
N ALA A 181 -7.49 -4.65 7.16
CA ALA A 181 -8.38 -4.01 8.12
C ALA A 181 -7.69 -2.86 8.89
N LYS A 182 -6.42 -3.05 9.31
CA LYS A 182 -5.61 -1.99 9.95
C LYS A 182 -5.29 -0.83 9.01
N ALA A 183 -5.22 -1.08 7.71
CA ALA A 183 -5.07 -0.07 6.67
C ALA A 183 -6.38 0.66 6.34
N ASN A 184 -7.43 0.48 7.16
CA ASN A 184 -8.76 1.08 6.99
C ASN A 184 -9.46 0.70 5.68
N LEU A 185 -9.10 -0.43 5.06
CA LEU A 185 -9.83 -0.92 3.90
C LEU A 185 -11.24 -1.39 4.32
N PRO A 186 -12.28 -1.02 3.57
CA PRO A 186 -13.64 -1.39 3.93
C PRO A 186 -13.88 -2.87 3.68
N ARG A 187 -14.74 -3.49 4.52
CA ARG A 187 -15.35 -4.80 4.20
C ARG A 187 -14.32 -5.86 3.79
N VAL A 188 -13.29 -6.06 4.62
CA VAL A 188 -12.21 -7.03 4.37
C VAL A 188 -12.60 -8.42 4.87
N GLY A 189 -12.28 -9.44 4.08
CA GLY A 189 -12.58 -10.83 4.41
C GLY A 189 -11.65 -11.84 3.73
N ILE A 190 -11.90 -13.12 3.98
CA ILE A 190 -11.20 -14.24 3.35
C ILE A 190 -12.24 -15.18 2.75
N LEU A 191 -12.05 -15.55 1.49
CA LEU A 191 -12.87 -16.53 0.76
C LEU A 191 -12.12 -17.84 0.66
N ASP A 192 -12.86 -18.94 0.83
CA ASP A 192 -12.43 -20.25 0.35
C ASP A 192 -12.81 -20.34 -1.13
N SER A 193 -11.81 -20.29 -2.03
CA SER A 193 -12.03 -20.29 -3.49
C SER A 193 -12.79 -21.51 -3.98
N SER A 194 -12.68 -22.66 -3.30
CA SER A 194 -13.37 -23.89 -3.67
C SER A 194 -14.90 -23.77 -3.58
N GLY A 195 -15.43 -22.76 -2.89
CA GLY A 195 -16.87 -22.52 -2.78
C GLY A 195 -17.48 -21.66 -3.89
N PHE A 196 -16.70 -21.27 -4.90
CA PHE A 196 -17.11 -20.32 -5.95
C PHE A 196 -16.68 -20.79 -7.34
N ALA A 197 -17.61 -21.02 -8.27
CA ALA A 197 -17.30 -21.40 -9.66
C ALA A 197 -16.43 -20.36 -10.40
N SER A 198 -16.56 -19.08 -10.03
CA SER A 198 -15.73 -17.99 -10.58
C SER A 198 -14.27 -18.00 -10.14
N LEU A 199 -13.88 -18.81 -9.15
CA LEU A 199 -12.51 -18.82 -8.62
C LEU A 199 -11.84 -20.16 -8.89
N GLN A 200 -10.52 -20.12 -9.07
CA GLN A 200 -9.74 -21.35 -9.15
C GLN A 200 -9.74 -22.02 -7.76
N PRO A 201 -10.20 -23.28 -7.64
CA PRO A 201 -10.23 -23.98 -6.36
C PRO A 201 -8.81 -24.21 -5.80
N GLY A 202 -8.72 -24.38 -4.48
CA GLY A 202 -7.45 -24.68 -3.80
C GLY A 202 -6.71 -23.48 -3.20
N TYR A 203 -7.38 -22.32 -3.08
CA TYR A 203 -6.82 -21.09 -2.54
C TYR A 203 -7.69 -20.43 -1.45
N PHE A 204 -7.05 -19.72 -0.53
CA PHE A 204 -7.67 -18.69 0.30
C PHE A 204 -7.46 -17.33 -0.35
N VAL A 205 -8.55 -16.63 -0.69
CA VAL A 205 -8.51 -15.33 -1.35
C VAL A 205 -8.84 -14.24 -0.34
N VAL A 206 -7.91 -13.32 -0.10
CA VAL A 206 -8.15 -12.14 0.75
C VAL A 206 -8.73 -11.04 -0.11
N PHE A 207 -9.87 -10.49 0.31
CA PHE A 207 -10.61 -9.48 -0.45
C PHE A 207 -10.97 -8.25 0.36
N THR A 208 -11.35 -7.18 -0.32
CA THR A 208 -11.94 -5.97 0.24
C THR A 208 -13.09 -5.48 -0.62
N GLY A 209 -14.15 -5.02 0.04
CA GLY A 209 -15.33 -4.48 -0.62
C GLY A 209 -16.24 -5.55 -1.22
N ILE A 210 -17.50 -5.20 -1.37
CA ILE A 210 -18.51 -5.98 -2.09
C ILE A 210 -19.27 -4.97 -2.93
N TYR A 211 -19.20 -5.14 -4.25
CA TYR A 211 -19.66 -4.22 -5.26
C TYR A 211 -20.70 -4.90 -6.15
N GLY A 212 -21.69 -4.13 -6.61
CA GLY A 212 -22.73 -4.65 -7.49
C GLY A 212 -22.25 -4.83 -8.93
N THR A 213 -21.30 -3.98 -9.36
CA THR A 213 -20.84 -3.91 -10.75
C THR A 213 -19.33 -3.95 -10.86
N LYS A 214 -18.84 -4.33 -12.04
CA LYS A 214 -17.40 -4.32 -12.36
C LYS A 214 -16.81 -2.92 -12.26
N THR A 215 -17.50 -1.92 -12.81
CA THR A 215 -17.03 -0.52 -12.85
C THR A 215 -16.80 0.05 -11.45
N GLU A 216 -17.70 -0.24 -10.51
CA GLU A 216 -17.56 0.19 -9.11
C GLU A 216 -16.35 -0.46 -8.42
N ALA A 217 -16.12 -1.75 -8.69
CA ALA A 217 -14.96 -2.47 -8.19
C ALA A 217 -13.65 -1.95 -8.80
N ASP A 218 -13.61 -1.74 -10.13
CA ASP A 218 -12.46 -1.21 -10.87
C ASP A 218 -12.06 0.18 -10.36
N GLY A 219 -13.04 1.07 -10.14
CA GLY A 219 -12.81 2.40 -9.58
C GLY A 219 -12.22 2.37 -8.17
N SER A 220 -12.48 1.30 -7.41
CA SER A 220 -12.02 1.12 -6.03
C SER A 220 -10.65 0.42 -5.91
N VAL A 221 -10.11 -0.14 -7.00
CA VAL A 221 -8.80 -0.83 -7.00
C VAL A 221 -7.66 0.12 -6.57
N SER A 222 -7.73 1.39 -6.98
CA SER A 222 -6.73 2.41 -6.65
C SER A 222 -6.54 2.57 -5.13
N THR A 223 -7.62 2.58 -4.37
CA THR A 223 -7.62 2.65 -2.90
C THR A 223 -6.87 1.47 -2.27
N ALA A 224 -7.09 0.25 -2.78
CA ALA A 224 -6.37 -0.93 -2.30
C ALA A 224 -4.86 -0.86 -2.62
N ARG A 225 -4.50 -0.36 -3.80
CA ARG A 225 -3.10 -0.18 -4.19
C ARG A 225 -2.39 0.87 -3.33
N GLN A 226 -3.07 1.99 -3.04
CA GLN A 226 -2.56 3.03 -2.14
C GLN A 226 -2.38 2.52 -0.71
N ALA A 227 -3.20 1.56 -0.27
CA ALA A 227 -3.04 0.88 1.02
C ALA A 227 -1.88 -0.15 1.06
N GLY A 228 -1.07 -0.24 0.00
CA GLY A 228 0.10 -1.12 -0.08
C GLY A 228 -0.14 -2.46 -0.80
N PHE A 229 -1.32 -2.66 -1.40
CA PHE A 229 -1.64 -3.86 -2.18
C PHE A 229 -1.50 -3.59 -3.67
N SER A 230 -0.29 -3.38 -4.16
CA SER A 230 -0.02 -3.00 -5.57
C SER A 230 -0.59 -3.99 -6.60
N GLY A 231 -0.63 -5.28 -6.25
CA GLY A 231 -1.21 -6.34 -7.09
C GLY A 231 -2.73 -6.47 -7.02
N ALA A 232 -3.43 -5.55 -6.36
CA ALA A 232 -4.88 -5.61 -6.24
C ALA A 232 -5.58 -5.47 -7.60
N TYR A 233 -6.64 -6.24 -7.80
CA TYR A 233 -7.46 -6.25 -9.01
C TYR A 233 -8.92 -6.62 -8.69
N SER A 234 -9.85 -6.26 -9.57
CA SER A 234 -11.26 -6.62 -9.43
C SER A 234 -11.51 -8.05 -9.90
N ARG A 235 -12.37 -8.78 -9.18
CA ARG A 235 -12.80 -10.13 -9.57
C ARG A 235 -14.28 -10.31 -9.27
N GLN A 236 -14.98 -10.94 -10.20
CA GLN A 236 -16.33 -11.42 -9.97
C GLN A 236 -16.29 -12.63 -9.06
N ILE A 237 -17.20 -12.65 -8.09
CA ILE A 237 -17.47 -13.77 -7.20
C ILE A 237 -18.87 -14.28 -7.54
N SER A 238 -18.93 -15.51 -8.02
CA SER A 238 -20.15 -16.28 -8.27
C SER A 238 -19.97 -17.73 -7.84
N ARG A 239 -21.07 -18.33 -7.36
CA ARG A 239 -21.14 -19.74 -6.98
C ARG A 239 -21.38 -20.64 -8.17
#